data_AF-A0AAV0Z7M8-F1
#
_entry.id   AF-A0AAV0Z7M8-F1
#
_cell.length_a   1.000
_cell.length_b   1.000
_cell.length_c   1.000
_cell.angle_alpha   90.00
_cell.angle_beta   90.00
_cell.angle_gamma   90.00
#
_symmetry.space_group_name_H-M   'P 1'
#
loop_
_entity.id
_entity.type
_entity.pdbx_description
1 polymer ?
#
loop_
_entity_poly.entity_id
_entity_poly.type
_entity_poly.pdbx_seq_one_letter_code
_entity_poly.pdbx_strand_id
1 'polypeptide(L)'
;MPLDIDLNITFSFPEEQSSSICESIAPSNIETPQFEFELNHPSNLIVEDNMNQDVPSNIESSEFEFELTHFSYVNDEDSLTSEINSRKRGFLTNEQRKAIYHILLSLSPDGKSHKYGVIPRIAALYNVHRSVIYRIWNQVKDTGNVCHRKTLCGRKRVQLDFERMRQVPLSKLSTYRALSNPLNIPKTSLIRLQKSGVIRRHSSTLKPYLKEDNMINRLRFCKDMLDSNSLPHDPKFISMHNIVFIDEKWFYITKTKKDEEEPYRTCKSKNFIGKLMFLAAVARPRFDDEKNVTFSGKIGIFPFVYEQPARRSSVNRVAGTLERKPITSVTREVNKSFLISKVLPAIKSMWPREDVGKIIYIQQDNARSHISTNDPDFCRAASEDGFDIQMTCQPPNSPDLNVLDLGFFNAIQSLQQQEAVNSIDELIDAVQKAFDDFSCQQSDKNFSTLQSCMIEITKIKGSNKYKIPHMKKDMMYNQGCIPTQLSCDSLLIQEVTEYLQSFDD
;
A
#
# COMPACT_ATOMS: atom_id res chain seq x y z
N MET A 1 -35.17 26.02 67.09
CA MET A 1 -34.81 24.79 67.84
C MET A 1 -35.75 24.66 69.01
N PRO A 2 -36.16 23.45 69.44
CA PRO A 2 -36.09 22.16 68.71
C PRO A 2 -37.45 21.40 68.66
N LEU A 3 -37.55 20.37 67.79
CA LEU A 3 -38.18 19.03 67.95
C LEU A 3 -39.61 18.92 68.56
N ASP A 4 -40.51 17.99 68.20
CA ASP A 4 -40.65 17.00 67.10
C ASP A 4 -42.07 16.38 67.20
N ILE A 5 -42.34 15.30 66.43
CA ILE A 5 -43.48 14.36 66.50
C ILE A 5 -44.75 14.81 65.73
N ASP A 6 -45.47 14.00 64.96
CA ASP A 6 -45.28 12.80 64.11
C ASP A 6 -46.69 12.17 63.89
N LEU A 7 -46.77 11.20 62.97
CA LEU A 7 -47.79 10.13 62.75
C LEU A 7 -48.79 10.36 61.58
N ASN A 8 -48.62 9.72 60.40
CA ASN A 8 -48.93 8.32 59.94
C ASN A 8 -50.31 8.24 59.20
N ILE A 9 -50.69 7.35 58.25
CA ILE A 9 -50.26 6.02 57.72
C ILE A 9 -50.42 6.03 56.17
N THR A 10 -49.37 5.80 55.33
CA THR A 10 -48.96 4.53 54.63
C THR A 10 -49.90 3.93 53.55
N PHE A 11 -49.37 3.66 52.34
CA PHE A 11 -49.53 2.35 51.64
C PHE A 11 -48.49 2.15 50.50
N SER A 12 -48.14 0.88 50.27
CA SER A 12 -46.94 0.30 49.65
C SER A 12 -46.66 0.52 48.15
N PHE A 13 -45.37 0.43 47.77
CA PHE A 13 -44.89 -0.01 46.45
C PHE A 13 -43.92 -1.21 46.62
N PRO A 14 -43.90 -2.20 45.72
CA PRO A 14 -42.95 -3.32 45.77
C PRO A 14 -41.60 -2.94 45.14
N GLU A 15 -40.52 -3.53 45.68
CA GLU A 15 -39.18 -3.49 45.11
C GLU A 15 -39.07 -4.47 43.93
N GLU A 16 -38.37 -4.07 42.86
CA GLU A 16 -37.61 -5.02 42.04
C GLU A 16 -36.24 -4.43 41.70
N GLN A 17 -35.20 -5.23 41.93
CA GLN A 17 -33.81 -4.83 41.77
C GLN A 17 -33.35 -5.09 40.33
N SER A 18 -32.74 -4.10 39.68
CA SER A 18 -31.90 -4.34 38.51
C SER A 18 -30.61 -3.53 38.61
N SER A 19 -29.50 -4.21 38.91
CA SER A 19 -28.16 -3.63 39.02
C SER A 19 -27.55 -3.37 37.63
N SER A 20 -27.84 -2.20 37.06
CA SER A 20 -27.24 -1.77 35.80
C SER A 20 -25.75 -1.39 36.00
N ILE A 21 -24.84 -2.34 35.85
CA ILE A 21 -23.42 -2.06 35.68
C ILE A 21 -23.21 -1.52 34.25
N CYS A 22 -23.23 -0.20 34.12
CA CYS A 22 -22.84 0.51 32.91
C CYS A 22 -21.32 0.49 32.75
N GLU A 23 -20.77 -0.56 32.13
CA GLU A 23 -19.40 -0.51 31.61
C GLU A 23 -19.39 -0.15 30.12
N SER A 24 -18.76 0.99 29.84
CA SER A 24 -18.57 1.54 28.51
C SER A 24 -17.67 0.63 27.67
N ILE A 25 -18.22 0.04 26.60
CA ILE A 25 -17.42 -0.59 25.55
C ILE A 25 -16.53 0.50 24.94
N ALA A 26 -15.21 0.40 25.20
CA ALA A 26 -14.24 1.30 24.63
C ALA A 26 -14.29 1.22 23.08
N PRO A 27 -14.30 2.36 22.36
CA PRO A 27 -14.26 2.34 20.92
C PRO A 27 -12.97 1.65 20.45
N SER A 28 -13.07 0.81 19.43
CA SER A 28 -11.91 0.22 18.77
C SER A 28 -10.91 1.31 18.41
N ASN A 29 -9.69 1.21 18.96
CA ASN A 29 -8.65 2.21 18.77
C ASN A 29 -8.31 2.33 17.28
N ILE A 30 -8.86 3.36 16.62
CA ILE A 30 -8.29 3.90 15.39
C ILE A 30 -7.01 4.63 15.80
N GLU A 31 -5.96 3.87 16.11
CA GLU A 31 -4.63 4.43 16.20
C GLU A 31 -4.25 4.94 14.81
N THR A 32 -4.10 6.26 14.72
CA THR A 32 -3.54 6.89 13.53
C THR A 32 -2.14 6.33 13.31
N PRO A 33 -1.79 5.87 12.09
CA PRO A 33 -0.46 5.35 11.82
C PRO A 33 0.60 6.37 12.25
N GLN A 34 1.54 5.95 13.10
CA GLN A 34 2.62 6.82 13.52
C GLN A 34 3.62 6.92 12.35
N PHE A 35 3.82 8.14 11.87
CA PHE A 35 4.75 8.42 10.77
C PHE A 35 6.17 8.56 11.33
N GLU A 36 6.92 7.48 11.31
CA GLU A 36 8.29 7.42 11.80
C GLU A 36 9.29 7.68 10.67
N PHE A 37 10.43 8.30 10.97
CA PHE A 37 11.52 8.48 10.03
C PHE A 37 12.46 7.27 10.01
N GLU A 38 12.75 6.74 8.82
CA GLU A 38 13.70 5.64 8.60
C GLU A 38 14.75 6.04 7.55
N LEU A 39 15.89 5.38 7.56
CA LEU A 39 16.89 5.46 6.49
C LEU A 39 16.38 4.72 5.24
N ASN A 40 16.79 5.19 4.06
CA ASN A 40 16.59 4.42 2.83
C ASN A 40 17.64 3.32 2.74
N HIS A 41 17.22 2.09 2.43
CA HIS A 41 18.16 1.01 2.07
C HIS A 41 18.89 1.39 0.77
N PRO A 42 20.18 1.05 0.61
CA PRO A 42 20.94 1.41 -0.59
C PRO A 42 20.39 0.79 -1.88
N SER A 43 19.66 -0.33 -1.81
CA SER A 43 18.92 -0.92 -2.93
C SER A 43 17.72 -0.10 -3.43
N ASN A 44 17.29 0.92 -2.69
CA ASN A 44 16.26 1.88 -3.09
C ASN A 44 16.85 3.26 -3.46
N LEU A 45 18.17 3.40 -3.54
CA LEU A 45 18.80 4.53 -4.23
C LEU A 45 18.69 4.31 -5.74
N ILE A 46 17.47 4.44 -6.28
CA ILE A 46 17.31 4.80 -7.69
C ILE A 46 17.74 6.25 -7.80
N VAL A 47 19.06 6.44 -7.91
CA VAL A 47 19.57 7.53 -8.73
C VAL A 47 19.19 7.13 -10.14
N GLU A 48 18.29 7.89 -10.76
CA GLU A 48 18.12 7.84 -12.22
C GLU A 48 19.37 8.44 -12.87
N ASP A 49 20.46 7.69 -12.82
CA ASP A 49 21.56 7.85 -13.76
C ASP A 49 21.02 7.41 -15.13
N ASN A 50 20.35 8.33 -15.81
CA ASN A 50 20.07 8.24 -17.24
C ASN A 50 21.40 8.33 -18.01
N MET A 51 22.14 7.21 -17.95
CA MET A 51 23.36 6.89 -18.67
C MET A 51 23.13 5.62 -19.52
N ASN A 52 21.95 5.56 -20.14
CA ASN A 52 21.69 4.75 -21.33
C ASN A 52 21.02 5.68 -22.36
N GLN A 53 21.83 6.53 -22.98
CA GLN A 53 21.61 6.84 -24.39
C GLN A 53 22.48 5.88 -25.16
N ASP A 54 21.83 5.05 -25.98
CA ASP A 54 22.52 4.28 -27.02
C ASP A 54 23.35 5.26 -27.84
N VAL A 55 24.67 5.10 -27.80
CA VAL A 55 25.57 5.76 -28.75
C VAL A 55 25.48 4.98 -30.05
N PRO A 56 24.94 5.54 -31.15
CA PRO A 56 25.03 4.88 -32.43
C PRO A 56 26.51 4.76 -32.78
N SER A 57 27.01 3.54 -32.87
CA SER A 57 28.36 3.24 -33.34
C SER A 57 28.43 3.49 -34.85
N ASN A 58 28.45 4.78 -35.22
CA ASN A 58 28.92 5.36 -36.48
C ASN A 58 28.63 6.87 -36.46
N ILE A 59 29.60 7.67 -36.02
CA ILE A 59 29.82 9.01 -36.55
C ILE A 59 31.18 8.93 -37.26
N GLU A 60 31.17 9.15 -38.56
CA GLU A 60 32.32 8.90 -39.43
C GLU A 60 33.51 9.77 -39.01
N SER A 61 34.69 9.14 -38.92
CA SER A 61 35.93 9.82 -38.52
C SER A 61 36.51 10.72 -39.62
N SER A 62 35.76 10.94 -40.71
CA SER A 62 36.21 11.58 -41.96
C SER A 62 36.09 13.11 -41.96
N GLU A 63 35.04 13.69 -41.37
CA GLU A 63 34.82 15.16 -41.44
C GLU A 63 35.82 15.97 -40.62
N PHE A 64 36.28 15.45 -39.47
CA PHE A 64 37.23 16.16 -38.61
C PHE A 64 38.71 16.03 -39.06
N GLU A 65 39.02 15.07 -39.93
CA GLU A 65 40.36 14.87 -40.48
C GLU A 65 40.63 15.81 -41.67
N PHE A 66 39.56 16.25 -42.36
CA PHE A 66 39.62 17.09 -43.55
C PHE A 66 40.06 18.54 -43.25
N GLU A 67 39.71 19.09 -42.09
CA GLU A 67 39.99 20.51 -41.76
C GLU A 67 41.43 20.76 -41.26
N LEU A 68 42.11 19.71 -40.77
CA LEU A 68 43.49 19.79 -40.26
C LEU A 68 44.57 19.71 -41.35
N THR A 69 44.24 19.13 -42.51
CA THR A 69 45.19 18.93 -43.63
C THR A 69 45.36 20.16 -44.53
N HIS A 70 44.47 21.15 -44.44
CA HIS A 70 44.49 22.34 -45.31
C HIS A 70 45.26 23.56 -44.75
N PHE A 71 45.86 23.46 -43.56
CA PHE A 71 46.44 24.61 -42.85
C PHE A 71 47.98 24.76 -42.96
N SER A 72 48.59 24.13 -43.97
CA SER A 72 49.98 24.36 -44.39
C SER A 72 50.03 24.94 -45.81
N TYR A 73 50.71 26.08 -45.97
CA TYR A 73 50.86 26.90 -47.18
C TYR A 73 49.66 27.76 -47.61
N VAL A 74 49.56 28.95 -47.01
CA VAL A 74 49.40 30.22 -47.76
C VAL A 74 50.23 31.29 -47.03
N ASN A 75 50.93 32.14 -47.79
CA ASN A 75 51.65 33.34 -47.32
C ASN A 75 50.94 34.60 -47.86
N ASP A 76 51.29 35.73 -47.26
CA ASP A 76 51.11 37.12 -47.75
C ASP A 76 49.81 37.88 -47.41
N GLU A 77 49.94 39.21 -47.57
CA GLU A 77 49.25 40.33 -46.91
C GLU A 77 47.80 40.54 -47.43
N ASP A 78 46.85 41.18 -46.73
CA ASP A 78 46.90 42.59 -46.30
C ASP A 78 45.79 42.97 -45.27
N SER A 79 45.75 44.24 -44.87
CA SER A 79 44.99 44.86 -43.77
C SER A 79 43.51 45.19 -44.07
N LEU A 80 42.63 45.17 -43.04
CA LEU A 80 41.87 46.37 -42.59
C LEU A 80 40.88 46.15 -41.41
N THR A 81 41.18 46.83 -40.29
CA THR A 81 40.27 47.52 -39.33
C THR A 81 38.90 46.95 -38.91
N SER A 82 38.87 46.44 -37.67
CA SER A 82 37.97 46.82 -36.56
C SER A 82 36.44 46.96 -36.74
N GLU A 83 35.70 46.18 -35.96
CA GLU A 83 34.53 46.68 -35.22
C GLU A 83 34.48 46.12 -33.79
N ILE A 84 34.02 46.93 -32.83
CA ILE A 84 34.08 46.64 -31.40
C ILE A 84 32.67 46.72 -30.79
N ASN A 85 32.10 45.57 -30.35
CA ASN A 85 31.53 45.37 -29.00
C ASN A 85 30.55 44.18 -28.89
N SER A 86 30.94 43.16 -28.11
CA SER A 86 30.03 42.45 -27.18
C SER A 86 30.85 41.52 -26.29
N ARG A 87 31.50 42.06 -25.25
CA ARG A 87 32.32 41.25 -24.31
C ARG A 87 31.47 40.44 -23.31
N LYS A 88 30.54 39.62 -23.81
CA LYS A 88 30.03 38.47 -23.03
C LYS A 88 31.20 37.52 -22.80
N ARG A 89 31.63 37.34 -21.54
CA ARG A 89 32.65 36.34 -21.19
C ARG A 89 32.10 34.94 -21.48
N GLY A 90 32.48 34.35 -22.59
CA GLY A 90 32.17 32.96 -22.92
C GLY A 90 32.70 32.02 -21.83
N PHE A 91 31.79 31.37 -21.10
CA PHE A 91 32.14 30.30 -20.19
C PHE A 91 32.08 28.97 -20.94
N LEU A 92 33.22 28.29 -21.05
CA LEU A 92 33.28 26.96 -21.66
C LEU A 92 32.49 25.94 -20.85
N THR A 93 31.66 25.15 -21.52
CA THR A 93 30.96 23.98 -20.94
C THR A 93 31.96 22.87 -20.60
N ASN A 94 31.55 21.87 -19.82
CA ASN A 94 32.43 20.74 -19.49
C ASN A 94 32.79 19.92 -20.76
N GLU A 95 31.87 19.78 -21.71
CA GLU A 95 32.11 19.16 -23.02
C GLU A 95 33.14 19.93 -23.84
N GLN A 96 32.97 21.25 -23.99
CA GLN A 96 33.93 22.10 -24.71
C GLN A 96 35.33 22.02 -24.08
N ARG A 97 35.42 21.97 -22.75
CA ARG A 97 36.70 21.80 -22.06
C ARG A 97 37.31 20.42 -22.34
N LYS A 98 36.51 19.33 -22.35
CA LYS A 98 36.96 17.98 -22.75
C LYS A 98 37.45 17.97 -24.19
N ALA A 99 36.70 18.55 -25.13
CA ALA A 99 37.09 18.65 -26.55
C ALA A 99 38.43 19.39 -26.72
N ILE A 100 38.60 20.54 -26.07
CA ILE A 100 39.89 21.25 -26.00
C ILE A 100 41.01 20.34 -25.49
N TYR A 101 40.76 19.55 -24.44
CA TYR A 101 41.76 18.62 -23.92
C TYR A 101 42.11 17.48 -24.90
N HIS A 102 41.13 16.86 -25.55
CA HIS A 102 41.38 15.82 -26.56
C HIS A 102 42.18 16.37 -27.76
N ILE A 103 41.87 17.58 -28.23
CA ILE A 103 42.64 18.27 -29.26
C ILE A 103 44.10 18.49 -28.79
N LEU A 104 44.30 19.02 -27.58
CA LEU A 104 45.66 19.23 -27.04
C LEU A 104 46.44 17.92 -26.84
N LEU A 105 45.76 16.83 -26.47
CA LEU A 105 46.36 15.51 -26.29
C LEU A 105 46.76 14.87 -27.63
N SER A 106 45.90 14.92 -28.64
CA SER A 106 46.22 14.43 -30.00
C SER A 106 47.42 15.18 -30.63
N LEU A 107 47.58 16.47 -30.30
CA LEU A 107 48.68 17.32 -30.76
C LEU A 107 49.93 17.24 -29.86
N SER A 108 49.93 16.45 -28.78
CA SER A 108 51.12 16.16 -27.97
C SER A 108 50.97 14.85 -27.18
N PRO A 109 51.06 13.68 -27.84
CA PRO A 109 51.01 12.37 -27.18
C PRO A 109 52.19 12.16 -26.21
N ASP A 110 53.34 12.77 -26.47
CA ASP A 110 54.56 12.71 -25.64
C ASP A 110 54.50 13.58 -24.36
N GLY A 111 53.42 14.36 -24.14
CA GLY A 111 53.30 15.28 -23.00
C GLY A 111 54.21 16.54 -23.05
N LYS A 112 54.99 16.70 -24.13
CA LYS A 112 55.89 17.83 -24.39
C LYS A 112 55.12 19.10 -24.76
N SER A 113 55.81 20.25 -24.75
CA SER A 113 55.23 21.55 -25.10
C SER A 113 54.65 21.56 -26.52
N HIS A 114 53.40 22.02 -26.68
CA HIS A 114 52.76 22.15 -27.98
C HIS A 114 53.53 23.10 -28.91
N LYS A 115 53.50 22.82 -30.22
CA LYS A 115 54.11 23.69 -31.24
C LYS A 115 53.59 25.13 -31.15
N TYR A 116 54.47 26.10 -31.45
CA TYR A 116 54.13 27.52 -31.44
C TYR A 116 52.93 27.80 -32.35
N GLY A 117 51.98 28.63 -31.90
CA GLY A 117 50.75 28.95 -32.62
C GLY A 117 49.53 28.05 -32.36
N VAL A 118 49.70 26.81 -31.84
CA VAL A 118 48.57 25.90 -31.55
C VAL A 118 47.62 26.47 -30.49
N ILE A 119 48.15 26.95 -29.35
CA ILE A 119 47.34 27.52 -28.27
C ILE A 119 46.56 28.77 -28.71
N PRO A 120 47.14 29.75 -29.44
CA PRO A 120 46.39 30.84 -30.07
C PRO A 120 45.25 30.39 -31.01
N ARG A 121 45.47 29.37 -31.86
CA ARG A 121 44.42 28.88 -32.78
C ARG A 121 43.24 28.27 -32.03
N ILE A 122 43.48 27.42 -31.04
CA ILE A 122 42.42 26.83 -30.19
C ILE A 122 41.71 27.92 -29.37
N ALA A 123 42.45 28.92 -28.88
CA ALA A 123 41.88 30.06 -28.17
C ALA A 123 40.92 30.89 -29.07
N ALA A 124 41.28 31.10 -30.33
CA ALA A 124 40.40 31.75 -31.31
C ALA A 124 39.16 30.92 -31.65
N LEU A 125 39.32 29.63 -31.96
CA LEU A 125 38.24 28.69 -32.29
C LEU A 125 37.14 28.64 -31.22
N TYR A 126 37.53 28.64 -29.94
CA TYR A 126 36.60 28.60 -28.82
C TYR A 126 36.23 29.99 -28.26
N ASN A 127 36.65 31.08 -28.92
CA ASN A 127 36.46 32.48 -28.49
C ASN A 127 36.79 32.73 -27.00
N VAL A 128 37.96 32.24 -26.57
CA VAL A 128 38.47 32.38 -25.20
C VAL A 128 39.89 32.91 -25.19
N HIS A 129 40.26 33.65 -24.15
CA HIS A 129 41.64 34.11 -24.01
C HIS A 129 42.59 32.90 -23.80
N ARG A 130 43.79 32.96 -24.40
CA ARG A 130 44.85 31.92 -24.30
C ARG A 130 45.11 31.37 -22.89
N SER A 131 44.97 32.21 -21.85
CA SER A 131 45.13 31.79 -20.44
C SER A 131 44.00 30.88 -19.90
N VAL A 132 42.92 30.69 -20.64
CA VAL A 132 41.89 29.68 -20.36
C VAL A 132 42.36 28.31 -20.83
N ILE A 133 42.94 28.23 -22.03
CA ILE A 133 43.50 26.99 -22.60
C ILE A 133 44.67 26.50 -21.75
N TYR A 134 45.63 27.37 -21.40
CA TYR A 134 46.73 27.02 -20.48
C TYR A 134 46.22 26.53 -19.11
N ARG A 135 45.14 27.11 -18.60
CA ARG A 135 44.55 26.71 -17.32
C ARG A 135 43.84 25.36 -17.40
N ILE A 136 43.22 25.03 -18.53
CA ILE A 136 42.66 23.71 -18.80
C ILE A 136 43.79 22.68 -18.81
N TRP A 137 44.85 22.93 -19.59
CA TRP A 137 46.00 22.04 -19.71
C TRP A 137 46.69 21.76 -18.38
N ASN A 138 47.02 22.81 -17.62
CA ASN A 138 47.67 22.67 -16.31
C ASN A 138 46.73 22.01 -15.28
N GLN A 139 45.44 22.33 -15.28
CA GLN A 139 44.48 21.68 -14.38
C GLN A 139 44.43 20.15 -14.57
N VAL A 140 44.59 19.65 -15.80
CA VAL A 140 44.67 18.20 -16.05
C VAL A 140 45.98 17.62 -15.51
N LYS A 141 47.12 18.29 -15.71
CA LYS A 141 48.41 17.86 -15.13
C LYS A 141 48.35 17.76 -13.60
N ASP A 142 47.64 18.70 -12.95
CA ASP A 142 47.54 18.74 -11.49
C ASP A 142 46.49 17.79 -10.89
N THR A 143 45.39 17.51 -11.61
CA THR A 143 44.20 16.83 -11.02
C THR A 143 43.53 15.77 -11.89
N GLY A 144 44.04 15.47 -13.08
CA GLY A 144 43.46 14.48 -14.01
C GLY A 144 42.08 14.83 -14.57
N ASN A 145 41.47 15.95 -14.15
CA ASN A 145 40.09 16.29 -14.48
C ASN A 145 39.98 17.68 -15.12
N VAL A 146 39.41 17.69 -16.32
CA VAL A 146 39.23 18.83 -17.22
C VAL A 146 38.08 19.76 -16.79
N CYS A 147 37.05 19.24 -16.11
CA CYS A 147 35.78 19.93 -15.85
C CYS A 147 35.93 21.19 -14.98
N HIS A 148 34.98 22.12 -15.06
CA HIS A 148 35.01 23.32 -14.22
C HIS A 148 34.66 22.97 -12.77
N ARG A 149 35.53 23.34 -11.80
CA ARG A 149 35.33 23.12 -10.35
C ARG A 149 34.13 23.89 -9.72
N LYS A 150 33.20 24.43 -10.52
CA LYS A 150 32.01 25.18 -10.05
C LYS A 150 30.95 24.28 -9.39
N THR A 151 30.99 22.97 -9.67
CA THR A 151 30.14 21.97 -9.00
C THR A 151 30.64 21.61 -7.59
N LEU A 152 31.87 22.02 -7.23
CA LEU A 152 32.49 21.74 -5.93
C LEU A 152 32.39 22.91 -4.93
N CYS A 153 31.92 24.08 -5.36
CA CYS A 153 31.72 25.23 -4.47
C CYS A 153 30.29 25.29 -3.92
N GLY A 154 30.15 25.09 -2.61
CA GLY A 154 28.89 25.17 -1.88
C GLY A 154 29.06 24.76 -0.42
N ARG A 155 28.07 25.05 0.43
CA ARG A 155 28.07 24.57 1.83
C ARG A 155 27.96 23.04 1.83
N LYS A 156 28.89 22.36 2.52
CA LYS A 156 28.83 20.89 2.71
C LYS A 156 27.43 20.46 3.18
N ARG A 157 26.89 19.39 2.60
CA ARG A 157 25.61 18.81 3.05
C ARG A 157 25.74 18.39 4.52
N VAL A 158 24.68 18.57 5.28
CA VAL A 158 24.62 18.05 6.66
C VAL A 158 24.71 16.53 6.57
N GLN A 159 25.77 15.95 7.12
CA GLN A 159 25.88 14.51 7.28
C GLN A 159 24.95 14.08 8.40
N LEU A 160 24.19 13.00 8.16
CA LEU A 160 23.35 12.40 9.17
C LEU A 160 24.14 11.28 9.84
N ASP A 161 24.16 11.31 11.17
CA ASP A 161 24.72 10.24 12.00
C ASP A 161 23.72 9.08 12.07
N PHE A 162 24.05 7.99 11.37
CA PHE A 162 23.18 6.82 11.22
C PHE A 162 23.05 6.02 12.52
N GLU A 163 24.12 5.91 13.30
CA GLU A 163 24.11 5.18 14.57
C GLU A 163 23.26 5.91 15.59
N ARG A 164 23.47 7.23 15.71
CA ARG A 164 22.67 8.11 16.56
C ARG A 164 21.20 8.14 16.15
N MET A 165 20.89 8.05 14.86
CA MET A 165 19.49 7.91 14.40
C MET A 165 18.86 6.58 14.82
N ARG A 166 19.60 5.47 14.75
CA ARG A 166 19.12 4.13 15.15
C ARG A 166 18.86 4.03 16.66
N GLN A 167 19.54 4.84 17.47
CA GLN A 167 19.34 4.93 18.91
C GLN A 167 18.15 5.82 19.34
N VAL A 168 17.51 6.55 18.40
CA VAL A 168 16.35 7.40 18.74
C VAL A 168 15.10 6.53 18.96
N PRO A 169 14.40 6.65 20.11
CA PRO A 169 13.13 5.95 20.33
C PRO A 169 12.08 6.34 19.29
N LEU A 170 11.27 5.37 18.83
CA LEU A 170 10.29 5.56 17.75
C LEU A 170 9.33 6.74 17.99
N SER A 171 8.91 6.97 19.24
CA SER A 171 8.08 8.11 19.64
C SER A 171 8.68 9.47 19.27
N LYS A 172 10.01 9.60 19.22
CA LYS A 172 10.75 10.81 18.79
C LYS A 172 11.04 10.84 17.28
N LEU A 173 10.87 9.73 16.57
CA LEU A 173 10.91 9.66 15.10
C LEU A 173 9.60 10.16 14.46
N SER A 174 8.56 10.45 15.24
CA SER A 174 7.21 10.85 14.77
C SER A 174 7.14 12.22 14.07
N THR A 175 7.97 13.19 14.45
CA THR A 175 7.91 14.55 13.91
C THR A 175 9.29 15.17 13.77
N TYR A 176 9.46 16.07 12.79
CA TYR A 176 10.73 16.80 12.63
C TYR A 176 11.15 17.61 13.86
N ARG A 177 10.21 18.06 14.69
CA ARG A 177 10.54 18.78 15.93
C ARG A 177 11.09 17.80 16.98
N ALA A 178 10.43 16.65 17.16
CA ALA A 178 10.90 15.62 18.08
C ALA A 178 12.24 15.00 17.66
N LEU A 179 12.47 14.84 16.35
CA LEU A 179 13.71 14.30 15.78
C LEU A 179 14.89 15.29 15.80
N SER A 180 14.62 16.60 15.84
CA SER A 180 15.66 17.64 15.80
C SER A 180 16.61 17.58 16.99
N ASN A 181 16.07 17.37 18.20
CA ASN A 181 16.86 17.38 19.43
C ASN A 181 17.76 16.13 19.57
N PRO A 182 17.28 14.88 19.38
CA PRO A 182 18.14 13.70 19.43
C PRO A 182 19.29 13.75 18.42
N LEU A 183 19.02 14.17 17.18
CA LEU A 183 20.05 14.22 16.12
C LEU A 183 20.94 15.47 16.16
N ASN A 184 20.59 16.51 16.92
CA ASN A 184 21.21 17.84 16.87
C ASN A 184 21.22 18.44 15.43
N ILE A 185 20.22 18.12 14.62
CA ILE A 185 20.04 18.62 13.25
C ILE A 185 18.79 19.51 13.23
N PRO A 186 18.85 20.77 12.74
CA PRO A 186 17.69 21.64 12.69
C PRO A 186 16.59 21.09 11.76
N LYS A 187 15.31 21.27 12.15
CA LYS A 187 14.11 20.85 11.39
C LYS A 187 14.20 21.12 9.88
N THR A 188 14.71 22.27 9.45
CA THR A 188 14.85 22.65 8.04
C THR A 188 15.84 21.77 7.27
N SER A 189 16.92 21.31 7.93
CA SER A 189 17.86 20.35 7.36
C SER A 189 17.27 18.94 7.29
N LEU A 190 16.48 18.51 8.29
CA LEU A 190 15.76 17.22 8.23
C LEU A 190 14.75 17.19 7.07
N ILE A 191 14.00 18.28 6.84
CA ILE A 191 13.11 18.41 5.68
C ILE A 191 13.89 18.33 4.36
N ARG A 192 15.08 18.94 4.28
CA ARG A 192 15.94 18.84 3.09
C ARG A 192 16.47 17.42 2.88
N LEU A 193 16.86 16.72 3.95
CA LEU A 193 17.30 15.32 3.90
C LEU A 193 16.18 14.37 3.48
N GLN A 194 14.92 14.66 3.87
CA GLN A 194 13.76 13.93 3.35
C GLN A 194 13.55 14.20 1.85
N LYS A 195 13.56 15.47 1.43
CA LYS A 195 13.42 15.84 0.01
C LYS A 195 14.54 15.30 -0.88
N SER A 196 15.72 15.04 -0.33
CA SER A 196 16.84 14.40 -1.05
C SER A 196 16.90 12.88 -0.88
N GLY A 197 15.84 12.23 -0.38
CA GLY A 197 15.73 10.77 -0.29
C GLY A 197 16.64 10.08 0.73
N VAL A 198 17.33 10.82 1.60
CA VAL A 198 18.24 10.26 2.63
C VAL A 198 17.44 9.68 3.80
N ILE A 199 16.31 10.32 4.12
CA ILE A 199 15.38 9.91 5.17
C ILE A 199 14.00 9.74 4.54
N ARG A 200 13.31 8.63 4.78
CA ARG A 200 11.91 8.44 4.39
C ARG A 200 10.99 8.53 5.60
N ARG A 201 9.71 8.86 5.39
CA ARG A 201 8.66 8.52 6.35
C ARG A 201 8.22 7.10 6.07
N HIS A 202 7.95 6.34 7.12
CA HIS A 202 7.21 5.09 7.07
C HIS A 202 6.09 5.15 8.11
N SER A 203 5.00 4.44 7.85
CA SER A 203 3.94 4.25 8.85
C SER A 203 4.13 2.91 9.53
N SER A 204 4.29 2.92 10.85
CA SER A 204 4.08 1.71 11.66
C SER A 204 2.58 1.52 11.86
N THR A 205 2.09 0.31 11.62
CA THR A 205 0.71 -0.10 11.93
C THR A 205 0.80 -1.15 13.02
N LEU A 206 0.07 -0.97 14.12
CA LEU A 206 0.01 -1.99 15.16
C LEU A 206 -0.61 -3.26 14.60
N LYS A 207 0.06 -4.38 14.86
CA LYS A 207 -0.44 -5.72 14.54
C LYS A 207 -1.07 -6.34 15.81
N PRO A 208 -2.08 -7.22 15.67
CA PRO A 208 -2.61 -7.96 16.79
C PRO A 208 -1.50 -8.72 17.54
N TYR A 209 -1.59 -8.74 18.87
CA TYR A 209 -0.73 -9.60 19.68
C TYR A 209 -1.16 -11.06 19.53
N LEU A 210 -0.19 -11.95 19.29
CA LEU A 210 -0.40 -13.39 19.15
C LEU A 210 0.26 -14.13 20.32
N LYS A 211 -0.51 -15.01 20.96
CA LYS A 211 0.02 -16.05 21.86
C LYS A 211 0.57 -17.22 21.05
N GLU A 212 1.32 -18.11 21.71
CA GLU A 212 1.81 -19.36 21.13
C GLU A 212 0.65 -20.21 20.56
N ASP A 213 -0.42 -20.42 21.33
CA ASP A 213 -1.65 -21.09 20.86
C ASP A 213 -2.23 -20.48 19.57
N ASN A 214 -2.21 -19.13 19.46
CA ASN A 214 -2.70 -18.45 18.26
C ASN A 214 -1.79 -18.70 17.05
N MET A 215 -0.47 -18.76 17.26
CA MET A 215 0.50 -19.06 16.21
C MET A 215 0.38 -20.52 15.76
N ILE A 216 0.23 -21.46 16.68
CA ILE A 216 -0.03 -22.89 16.40
C ILE A 216 -1.33 -23.06 15.62
N ASN A 217 -2.43 -22.42 16.05
CA ASN A 217 -3.71 -22.49 15.34
C ASN A 217 -3.64 -21.87 13.94
N ARG A 218 -2.84 -20.82 13.74
CA ARG A 218 -2.54 -20.26 12.41
C ARG A 218 -1.75 -21.23 11.53
N LEU A 219 -0.80 -21.97 12.08
CA LEU A 219 -0.06 -23.00 11.35
C LEU A 219 -0.95 -24.19 10.95
N ARG A 220 -1.76 -24.72 11.89
CA ARG A 220 -2.74 -25.79 11.61
C ARG A 220 -3.65 -25.38 10.44
N PHE A 221 -4.26 -24.20 10.52
CA PHE A 221 -5.10 -23.65 9.45
C PHE A 221 -4.37 -23.48 8.10
N CYS A 222 -3.11 -23.01 8.09
CA CYS A 222 -2.34 -22.90 6.84
C CYS A 222 -2.00 -24.27 6.24
N LYS A 223 -1.83 -25.31 7.08
CA LYS A 223 -1.62 -26.70 6.66
C LYS A 223 -2.90 -27.35 6.16
N ASP A 224 -4.04 -27.08 6.79
CA ASP A 224 -5.35 -27.62 6.40
C ASP A 224 -5.86 -27.02 5.07
N MET A 225 -5.31 -25.87 4.66
CA MET A 225 -5.53 -25.25 3.35
C MET A 225 -4.68 -25.86 2.21
N LEU A 226 -3.85 -26.87 2.48
CA LEU A 226 -3.10 -27.61 1.45
C LEU A 226 -3.96 -28.71 0.83
N ASP A 227 -3.84 -28.89 -0.48
CA ASP A 227 -4.50 -29.98 -1.20
C ASP A 227 -3.87 -31.32 -0.81
N SER A 228 -4.67 -32.20 -0.20
CA SER A 228 -4.22 -33.51 0.25
C SER A 228 -3.69 -34.39 -0.89
N ASN A 229 -4.12 -34.18 -2.14
CA ASN A 229 -3.64 -34.91 -3.31
C ASN A 229 -2.24 -34.46 -3.76
N SER A 230 -1.78 -33.29 -3.31
CA SER A 230 -0.50 -32.69 -3.68
C SER A 230 0.63 -33.06 -2.69
N LEU A 231 0.27 -33.55 -1.51
CA LEU A 231 1.19 -33.94 -0.45
C LEU A 231 1.71 -35.38 -0.68
N PRO A 232 2.99 -35.68 -0.36
CA PRO A 232 4.03 -34.77 0.13
C PRO A 232 4.87 -34.12 -0.98
N HIS A 233 4.70 -34.53 -2.24
CA HIS A 233 5.71 -34.33 -3.30
C HIS A 233 5.74 -32.95 -3.96
N ASP A 234 4.59 -32.28 -4.12
CA ASP A 234 4.48 -30.94 -4.71
C ASP A 234 3.37 -30.15 -4.01
N PRO A 235 3.55 -29.79 -2.72
CA PRO A 235 2.48 -29.24 -1.89
C PRO A 235 1.91 -27.95 -2.48
N LYS A 236 0.59 -27.92 -2.71
CA LYS A 236 -0.13 -26.74 -3.22
C LYS A 236 -1.30 -26.41 -2.32
N PHE A 237 -1.66 -25.13 -2.22
CA PHE A 237 -2.93 -24.76 -1.59
C PHE A 237 -4.10 -25.24 -2.42
N ILE A 238 -5.24 -25.51 -1.79
CA ILE A 238 -6.51 -25.69 -2.50
C ILE A 238 -6.87 -24.46 -3.34
N SER A 239 -7.66 -24.64 -4.40
CA SER A 239 -8.10 -23.54 -5.27
C SER A 239 -8.96 -22.48 -4.56
N MET A 240 -9.56 -22.84 -3.42
CA MET A 240 -10.54 -22.04 -2.66
C MET A 240 -11.82 -21.71 -3.46
N HIS A 241 -12.08 -22.45 -4.56
CA HIS A 241 -13.28 -22.26 -5.39
C HIS A 241 -14.59 -22.59 -4.66
N ASN A 242 -14.52 -23.40 -3.61
CA ASN A 242 -15.66 -23.78 -2.77
C ASN A 242 -15.74 -23.01 -1.43
N ILE A 243 -15.00 -21.90 -1.28
CA ILE A 243 -15.01 -21.08 -0.06
C ILE A 243 -15.63 -19.71 -0.34
N VAL A 244 -16.62 -19.35 0.46
CA VAL A 244 -17.21 -18.01 0.56
C VAL A 244 -16.65 -17.34 1.81
N PHE A 245 -16.00 -16.20 1.66
CA PHE A 245 -15.54 -15.38 2.77
C PHE A 245 -16.63 -14.39 3.13
N ILE A 246 -16.94 -14.27 4.43
CA ILE A 246 -17.88 -13.28 4.97
C ILE A 246 -17.22 -12.44 6.06
N ASP A 247 -17.58 -11.16 6.13
CA ASP A 247 -17.08 -10.21 7.13
C ASP A 247 -17.91 -8.92 7.15
N GLU A 248 -17.84 -8.18 8.25
CA GLU A 248 -18.57 -6.93 8.48
C GLU A 248 -17.66 -5.69 8.41
N LYS A 249 -18.08 -4.65 7.70
CA LYS A 249 -17.37 -3.36 7.67
C LYS A 249 -18.26 -2.14 7.80
N TRP A 250 -17.78 -1.18 8.60
CA TRP A 250 -18.31 0.18 8.67
C TRP A 250 -17.82 1.04 7.49
N PHE A 251 -18.78 1.53 6.69
CA PHE A 251 -18.59 2.59 5.71
C PHE A 251 -19.10 3.92 6.27
N TYR A 252 -18.55 5.03 5.78
CA TYR A 252 -18.78 6.37 6.34
C TYR A 252 -19.13 7.35 5.22
N ILE A 253 -20.14 8.20 5.46
CA ILE A 253 -20.58 9.24 4.51
C ILE A 253 -19.44 10.23 4.20
N THR A 254 -18.51 10.48 5.13
CA THR A 254 -17.38 11.41 4.90
C THR A 254 -16.15 11.02 5.72
N LYS A 255 -14.97 11.05 5.10
CA LYS A 255 -13.67 10.93 5.77
C LYS A 255 -13.41 12.10 6.72
N THR A 256 -12.76 11.81 7.86
CA THR A 256 -12.30 12.84 8.81
C THR A 256 -11.05 13.61 8.36
N LYS A 257 -10.41 13.21 7.26
CA LYS A 257 -9.26 13.89 6.63
C LYS A 257 -9.34 13.77 5.10
N LYS A 258 -8.93 14.84 4.40
CA LYS A 258 -8.58 14.86 2.97
C LYS A 258 -7.20 15.55 2.85
N ASP A 259 -6.44 15.24 1.81
CA ASP A 259 -5.03 15.65 1.67
C ASP A 259 -4.84 16.93 0.79
N GLU A 260 -5.92 17.62 0.43
CA GLU A 260 -5.92 18.85 -0.39
C GLU A 260 -6.26 20.10 0.44
N GLU A 261 -6.04 21.31 -0.12
CA GLU A 261 -6.32 22.59 0.55
C GLU A 261 -7.73 22.62 1.15
N GLU A 262 -7.81 22.81 2.47
CA GLU A 262 -8.97 22.41 3.27
C GLU A 262 -10.24 23.22 2.94
N PRO A 263 -11.27 22.63 2.31
CA PRO A 263 -12.60 23.23 2.33
C PRO A 263 -13.11 23.20 3.77
N TYR A 264 -13.58 24.35 4.29
CA TYR A 264 -14.11 24.46 5.65
C TYR A 264 -15.28 23.50 5.87
N ARG A 265 -15.07 22.48 6.70
CA ARG A 265 -16.04 21.43 7.04
C ARG A 265 -16.18 21.34 8.56
N THR A 266 -17.39 21.52 9.07
CA THR A 266 -17.69 21.41 10.50
C THR A 266 -18.65 20.25 10.79
N CYS A 267 -18.41 19.56 11.90
CA CYS A 267 -19.33 18.57 12.46
C CYS A 267 -19.24 18.66 13.98
N LYS A 268 -20.38 18.54 14.69
CA LYS A 268 -20.44 18.72 16.15
C LYS A 268 -19.63 17.67 16.92
N SER A 269 -19.47 16.46 16.38
CA SER A 269 -18.55 15.43 16.88
C SER A 269 -18.32 14.37 15.80
N LYS A 270 -17.20 13.63 15.86
CA LYS A 270 -16.95 12.49 14.96
C LYS A 270 -18.01 11.39 15.06
N ASN A 271 -18.73 11.29 16.19
CA ASN A 271 -19.77 10.30 16.41
C ASN A 271 -21.07 10.61 15.64
N PHE A 272 -21.24 11.84 15.15
CA PHE A 272 -22.36 12.25 14.30
C PHE A 272 -22.06 12.10 12.79
N ILE A 273 -20.88 11.61 12.40
CA ILE A 273 -20.61 11.23 11.01
C ILE A 273 -21.46 10.00 10.71
N GLY A 274 -22.37 10.13 9.75
CA GLY A 274 -23.19 9.02 9.29
C GLY A 274 -22.31 7.84 8.87
N LYS A 275 -22.59 6.68 9.46
CA LYS A 275 -21.90 5.43 9.20
C LYS A 275 -22.91 4.29 9.14
N LEU A 276 -22.63 3.31 8.31
CA LEU A 276 -23.46 2.12 8.14
C LEU A 276 -22.55 0.89 8.04
N MET A 277 -22.94 -0.19 8.70
CA MET A 277 -22.24 -1.46 8.61
C MET A 277 -22.85 -2.32 7.51
N PHE A 278 -22.01 -3.03 6.78
CA PHE A 278 -22.41 -3.97 5.74
C PHE A 278 -21.75 -5.32 6.01
N LEU A 279 -22.49 -6.41 5.83
CA LEU A 279 -21.97 -7.76 5.73
C LEU A 279 -21.64 -8.05 4.26
N ALA A 280 -20.38 -8.27 3.93
CA ALA A 280 -19.98 -8.69 2.58
C ALA A 280 -19.88 -10.22 2.50
N ALA A 281 -20.21 -10.78 1.35
CA ALA A 281 -19.99 -12.18 1.02
C ALA A 281 -19.29 -12.29 -0.35
N VAL A 282 -18.12 -12.92 -0.39
CA VAL A 282 -17.28 -13.03 -1.60
C VAL A 282 -16.63 -14.41 -1.67
N ALA A 283 -16.92 -15.13 -2.76
CA ALA A 283 -16.22 -16.33 -3.18
C ALA A 283 -15.11 -15.99 -4.20
N ARG A 284 -14.29 -16.97 -4.55
CA ARG A 284 -13.26 -16.77 -5.58
C ARG A 284 -13.90 -16.64 -6.98
N PRO A 285 -13.58 -15.60 -7.78
CA PRO A 285 -14.03 -15.50 -9.16
C PRO A 285 -13.43 -16.62 -10.03
N ARG A 286 -14.15 -17.01 -11.08
CA ARG A 286 -13.72 -17.99 -12.08
C ARG A 286 -13.79 -17.38 -13.47
N PHE A 287 -12.91 -17.88 -14.33
CA PHE A 287 -12.74 -17.44 -15.70
C PHE A 287 -12.73 -18.66 -16.62
N ASP A 288 -13.13 -18.49 -17.88
CA ASP A 288 -12.90 -19.48 -18.93
C ASP A 288 -11.47 -19.36 -19.51
N ASP A 289 -11.13 -20.23 -20.47
CA ASP A 289 -9.83 -20.24 -21.15
C ASP A 289 -9.56 -18.93 -21.95
N GLU A 290 -10.62 -18.21 -22.34
CA GLU A 290 -10.56 -16.90 -23.01
C GLU A 290 -10.43 -15.72 -22.01
N LYS A 291 -10.44 -16.00 -20.70
CA LYS A 291 -10.42 -15.05 -19.57
C LYS A 291 -11.71 -14.23 -19.38
N ASN A 292 -12.83 -14.64 -19.98
CA ASN A 292 -14.15 -14.10 -19.66
C ASN A 292 -14.58 -14.58 -18.26
N VAL A 293 -15.36 -13.77 -17.54
CA VAL A 293 -15.83 -14.11 -16.19
C VAL A 293 -17.00 -15.09 -16.29
N THR A 294 -16.77 -16.35 -15.89
CA THR A 294 -17.83 -17.37 -15.77
C THR A 294 -18.56 -17.30 -14.44
N PHE A 295 -17.86 -16.86 -13.38
CA PHE A 295 -18.42 -16.61 -12.06
C PHE A 295 -17.71 -15.43 -11.41
N SER A 296 -18.44 -14.40 -10.99
CA SER A 296 -17.85 -13.16 -10.46
C SER A 296 -17.27 -13.31 -9.05
N GLY A 297 -17.66 -14.35 -8.32
CA GLY A 297 -17.37 -14.49 -6.88
C GLY A 297 -18.14 -13.51 -5.98
N LYS A 298 -18.86 -12.53 -6.55
CA LYS A 298 -19.53 -11.46 -5.79
C LYS A 298 -20.91 -11.93 -5.33
N ILE A 299 -21.00 -12.47 -4.10
CA ILE A 299 -22.23 -13.05 -3.54
C ILE A 299 -23.18 -11.97 -2.98
N GLY A 300 -22.64 -10.91 -2.38
CA GLY A 300 -23.44 -9.73 -2.04
C GLY A 300 -22.80 -8.81 -1.01
N ILE A 301 -23.42 -7.64 -0.83
CA ILE A 301 -23.07 -6.68 0.22
C ILE A 301 -24.35 -6.18 0.88
N PHE A 302 -24.57 -6.58 2.14
CA PHE A 302 -25.86 -6.47 2.81
C PHE A 302 -25.81 -5.39 3.90
N PRO A 303 -26.48 -4.23 3.72
CA PRO A 303 -26.52 -3.18 4.73
C PRO A 303 -27.31 -3.61 5.96
N PHE A 304 -26.75 -3.42 7.15
CA PHE A 304 -27.46 -3.61 8.41
C PHE A 304 -28.43 -2.44 8.67
N VAL A 305 -29.59 -2.49 8.01
CA VAL A 305 -30.68 -1.51 8.16
C VAL A 305 -32.01 -2.16 8.52
N TYR A 306 -32.88 -1.38 9.14
CA TYR A 306 -34.31 -1.65 9.29
C TYR A 306 -35.12 -0.47 8.75
N GLU A 307 -36.34 -0.73 8.27
CA GLU A 307 -37.25 0.32 7.80
C GLU A 307 -38.15 0.79 8.94
N GLN A 308 -38.32 2.11 9.08
CA GLN A 308 -39.20 2.71 10.07
C GLN A 308 -39.95 3.91 9.47
N PRO A 309 -41.27 4.05 9.67
CA PRO A 309 -42.01 5.23 9.22
C PRO A 309 -41.52 6.50 9.95
N ALA A 310 -41.33 7.58 9.19
CA ALA A 310 -40.90 8.87 9.70
C ALA A 310 -41.93 9.43 10.70
N ARG A 311 -41.53 9.57 11.97
CA ARG A 311 -42.41 10.04 13.07
C ARG A 311 -42.86 11.50 12.96
N ARG A 312 -42.17 12.32 12.15
CA ARG A 312 -42.45 13.75 11.94
C ARG A 312 -42.18 14.08 10.48
N SER A 313 -42.94 15.01 9.93
CA SER A 313 -42.60 15.64 8.65
C SER A 313 -41.35 16.50 8.80
N SER A 314 -40.56 16.56 7.73
CA SER A 314 -39.46 17.50 7.56
C SER A 314 -39.56 18.13 6.17
N VAL A 315 -38.72 19.11 5.86
CA VAL A 315 -38.64 19.76 4.54
C VAL A 315 -38.44 18.72 3.41
N ASN A 316 -37.79 17.59 3.72
CA ASN A 316 -37.39 16.59 2.73
C ASN A 316 -38.26 15.32 2.73
N ARG A 317 -39.28 15.20 3.59
CA ARG A 317 -40.21 14.04 3.62
C ARG A 317 -41.44 14.26 4.50
N VAL A 318 -42.58 13.69 4.10
CA VAL A 318 -43.82 13.69 4.89
C VAL A 318 -43.74 12.66 6.02
N ALA A 319 -44.45 12.89 7.13
CA ALA A 319 -44.62 11.89 8.18
C ALA A 319 -45.23 10.60 7.61
N GLY A 320 -44.78 9.44 8.09
CA GLY A 320 -45.21 8.12 7.58
C GLY A 320 -44.36 7.53 6.45
N THR A 321 -43.56 8.35 5.75
CA THR A 321 -42.61 7.84 4.73
C THR A 321 -41.63 6.85 5.38
N LEU A 322 -41.44 5.66 4.79
CA LEU A 322 -40.47 4.68 5.29
C LEU A 322 -39.04 5.21 5.13
N GLU A 323 -38.27 5.16 6.21
CA GLU A 323 -36.86 5.55 6.28
C GLU A 323 -36.02 4.34 6.67
N ARG A 324 -34.94 4.07 5.94
CA ARG A 324 -33.94 3.07 6.31
C ARG A 324 -33.04 3.62 7.41
N LYS A 325 -32.95 2.91 8.53
CA LYS A 325 -32.14 3.28 9.69
C LYS A 325 -31.07 2.24 9.98
N PRO A 326 -29.84 2.65 10.32
CA PRO A 326 -28.79 1.70 10.68
C PRO A 326 -29.15 0.94 11.94
N ILE A 327 -28.91 -0.37 11.91
CA ILE A 327 -28.84 -1.20 13.11
C ILE A 327 -27.51 -0.84 13.79
N THR A 328 -27.58 -0.19 14.95
CA THR A 328 -26.39 0.35 15.64
C THR A 328 -25.60 -0.70 16.41
N SER A 329 -26.21 -1.83 16.74
CA SER A 329 -25.62 -2.98 17.41
C SER A 329 -26.08 -4.26 16.73
N VAL A 330 -25.15 -5.00 16.13
CA VAL A 330 -25.45 -6.30 15.51
C VAL A 330 -25.26 -7.38 16.57
N THR A 331 -26.37 -7.95 17.02
CA THR A 331 -26.38 -9.11 17.91
C THR A 331 -26.24 -10.41 17.11
N ARG A 332 -26.09 -11.53 17.82
CA ARG A 332 -26.00 -12.86 17.20
C ARG A 332 -27.25 -13.22 16.41
N GLU A 333 -28.42 -12.80 16.89
CA GLU A 333 -29.71 -13.02 16.24
C GLU A 333 -29.81 -12.19 14.95
N VAL A 334 -29.27 -10.96 14.94
CA VAL A 334 -29.20 -10.13 13.73
C VAL A 334 -28.27 -10.76 12.69
N ASN A 335 -27.03 -11.09 13.04
CA ASN A 335 -26.08 -11.75 12.13
C ASN A 335 -26.66 -13.07 11.59
N LYS A 336 -27.19 -13.95 12.47
CA LYS A 336 -27.93 -15.18 12.10
C LYS A 336 -29.05 -14.93 11.09
N SER A 337 -29.89 -13.92 11.34
CA SER A 337 -30.99 -13.58 10.44
C SER A 337 -30.51 -13.12 9.05
N PHE A 338 -29.38 -12.41 8.98
CA PHE A 338 -28.76 -12.01 7.71
C PHE A 338 -28.15 -13.22 6.97
N LEU A 339 -27.49 -14.13 7.69
CA LEU A 339 -26.96 -15.36 7.08
C LEU A 339 -28.08 -16.19 6.46
N ILE A 340 -29.15 -16.47 7.22
CA ILE A 340 -30.26 -17.32 6.77
C ILE A 340 -31.12 -16.64 5.69
N SER A 341 -31.47 -15.34 5.85
CA SER A 341 -32.42 -14.67 4.94
C SER A 341 -31.79 -13.92 3.76
N LYS A 342 -30.46 -13.72 3.75
CA LYS A 342 -29.74 -12.98 2.70
C LYS A 342 -28.60 -13.80 2.10
N VAL A 343 -27.65 -14.24 2.92
CA VAL A 343 -26.41 -14.86 2.43
C VAL A 343 -26.68 -16.24 1.81
N LEU A 344 -27.36 -17.15 2.53
CA LEU A 344 -27.65 -18.49 2.01
C LEU A 344 -28.48 -18.45 0.71
N PRO A 345 -29.57 -17.67 0.58
CA PRO A 345 -30.28 -17.52 -0.69
C PRO A 345 -29.42 -16.94 -1.82
N ALA A 346 -28.54 -15.98 -1.53
CA ALA A 346 -27.64 -15.40 -2.53
C ALA A 346 -26.59 -16.40 -3.01
N ILE A 347 -26.03 -17.22 -2.12
CA ILE A 347 -25.15 -18.35 -2.49
C ILE A 347 -25.91 -19.31 -3.40
N LYS A 348 -27.05 -19.87 -2.94
CA LYS A 348 -27.85 -20.84 -3.69
C LYS A 348 -28.26 -20.37 -5.08
N SER A 349 -28.60 -19.07 -5.21
CA SER A 349 -29.00 -18.45 -6.48
C SER A 349 -27.86 -18.32 -7.50
N MET A 350 -26.64 -18.02 -7.03
CA MET A 350 -25.49 -17.69 -7.89
C MET A 350 -24.43 -18.79 -7.99
N TRP A 351 -24.55 -19.88 -7.23
CA TRP A 351 -23.52 -20.91 -7.21
C TRP A 351 -23.36 -21.60 -8.58
N PRO A 352 -22.12 -21.86 -9.04
CA PRO A 352 -21.89 -22.54 -10.32
C PRO A 352 -22.53 -23.93 -10.36
N ARG A 353 -23.31 -24.20 -11.43
CA ARG A 353 -24.04 -25.48 -11.60
C ARG A 353 -23.13 -26.71 -11.72
N GLU A 354 -21.86 -26.49 -12.09
CA GLU A 354 -20.78 -27.48 -12.13
C GLU A 354 -20.36 -28.03 -10.75
N ASP A 355 -20.77 -27.35 -9.67
CA ASP A 355 -20.44 -27.69 -8.28
C ASP A 355 -21.65 -28.18 -7.47
N VAL A 356 -22.77 -28.50 -8.12
CA VAL A 356 -23.93 -29.11 -7.44
C VAL A 356 -23.51 -30.40 -6.75
N GLY A 357 -23.82 -30.53 -5.46
CA GLY A 357 -23.42 -31.66 -4.62
C GLY A 357 -21.99 -31.59 -4.05
N LYS A 358 -21.23 -30.52 -4.29
CA LYS A 358 -19.95 -30.27 -3.59
C LYS A 358 -20.19 -29.44 -2.32
N ILE A 359 -19.38 -29.70 -1.29
CA ILE A 359 -19.41 -28.95 -0.02
C ILE A 359 -18.91 -27.52 -0.24
N ILE A 360 -19.70 -26.55 0.22
CA ILE A 360 -19.39 -25.12 0.22
C ILE A 360 -19.03 -24.71 1.65
N TYR A 361 -17.90 -24.06 1.85
CA TYR A 361 -17.50 -23.52 3.15
C TYR A 361 -17.76 -22.01 3.22
N ILE A 362 -18.39 -21.54 4.31
CA ILE A 362 -18.47 -20.13 4.67
C ILE A 362 -17.41 -19.85 5.75
N GLN A 363 -16.38 -19.07 5.41
CA GLN A 363 -15.37 -18.61 6.37
C GLN A 363 -15.79 -17.29 7.02
N GLN A 364 -15.82 -17.27 8.36
CA GLN A 364 -16.05 -16.08 9.18
C GLN A 364 -14.94 -15.86 10.23
N ASP A 365 -14.97 -14.72 10.91
CA ASP A 365 -14.11 -14.42 12.06
C ASP A 365 -14.71 -14.95 13.40
N ASN A 366 -13.98 -14.78 14.51
CA ASN A 366 -14.38 -15.25 15.84
C ASN A 366 -15.05 -14.18 16.72
N ALA A 367 -15.71 -13.17 16.13
CA ALA A 367 -16.43 -12.16 16.89
C ALA A 367 -17.53 -12.80 17.76
N ARG A 368 -17.75 -12.24 18.96
CA ARG A 368 -18.76 -12.76 19.92
C ARG A 368 -20.19 -12.73 19.36
N SER A 369 -20.44 -11.82 18.41
CA SER A 369 -21.70 -11.67 17.67
C SER A 369 -21.92 -12.76 16.62
N HIS A 370 -20.94 -13.60 16.28
CA HIS A 370 -21.14 -14.66 15.30
C HIS A 370 -21.86 -15.86 15.92
N ILE A 371 -22.54 -16.61 15.05
CA ILE A 371 -23.14 -17.89 15.41
C ILE A 371 -22.09 -19.00 15.46
N SER A 372 -22.38 -20.04 16.24
CA SER A 372 -21.59 -21.28 16.25
C SER A 372 -21.62 -21.91 14.86
N THR A 373 -20.54 -22.58 14.46
CA THR A 373 -20.47 -23.36 13.20
C THR A 373 -21.57 -24.41 13.11
N ASN A 374 -22.04 -24.89 14.26
CA ASN A 374 -23.06 -25.93 14.39
C ASN A 374 -24.42 -25.35 14.87
N ASP A 375 -24.76 -24.10 14.52
CA ASP A 375 -26.06 -23.52 14.86
C ASP A 375 -27.21 -24.27 14.14
N PRO A 376 -28.20 -24.84 14.86
CA PRO A 376 -29.19 -25.74 14.24
C PRO A 376 -30.06 -25.10 13.16
N ASP A 377 -30.41 -23.82 13.27
CA ASP A 377 -31.24 -23.16 12.27
C ASP A 377 -30.43 -22.83 11.01
N PHE A 378 -29.17 -22.43 11.18
CA PHE A 378 -28.25 -22.25 10.08
C PHE A 378 -28.02 -23.58 9.36
N CYS A 379 -27.63 -24.65 10.06
CA CYS A 379 -27.38 -25.97 9.46
C CYS A 379 -28.59 -26.50 8.68
N ARG A 380 -29.81 -26.29 9.19
CA ARG A 380 -31.06 -26.63 8.48
C ARG A 380 -31.19 -25.85 7.17
N ALA A 381 -31.17 -24.52 7.21
CA ALA A 381 -31.29 -23.67 6.02
C ALA A 381 -30.16 -23.88 4.99
N ALA A 382 -28.98 -24.23 5.49
CA ALA A 382 -27.78 -24.52 4.72
C ALA A 382 -27.85 -25.87 3.97
N SER A 383 -28.62 -26.82 4.50
CA SER A 383 -28.83 -28.16 3.91
C SER A 383 -30.06 -28.24 2.98
N GLU A 384 -30.90 -27.20 2.96
CA GLU A 384 -32.07 -27.11 2.07
C GLU A 384 -31.65 -27.02 0.60
N ASP A 385 -32.54 -27.45 -0.30
CA ASP A 385 -32.36 -27.44 -1.77
C ASP A 385 -31.21 -28.32 -2.31
N GLY A 386 -30.69 -29.26 -1.50
CA GLY A 386 -29.63 -30.19 -1.90
C GLY A 386 -28.22 -29.61 -1.89
N PHE A 387 -28.03 -28.47 -1.22
CA PHE A 387 -26.72 -27.90 -0.92
C PHE A 387 -26.15 -28.51 0.36
N ASP A 388 -24.81 -28.56 0.47
CA ASP A 388 -24.10 -28.82 1.73
C ASP A 388 -23.23 -27.59 2.01
N ILE A 389 -23.78 -26.63 2.78
CA ILE A 389 -23.09 -25.41 3.16
C ILE A 389 -22.67 -25.52 4.63
N GLN A 390 -21.36 -25.53 4.87
CA GLN A 390 -20.77 -25.66 6.20
C GLN A 390 -20.04 -24.38 6.58
N MET A 391 -19.93 -24.10 7.87
CA MET A 391 -19.32 -22.86 8.35
C MET A 391 -18.01 -23.15 9.08
N THR A 392 -16.99 -22.35 8.79
CA THR A 392 -15.64 -22.47 9.34
C THR A 392 -15.20 -21.14 9.92
N CYS A 393 -14.45 -21.17 11.01
CA CYS A 393 -13.83 -19.97 11.57
C CYS A 393 -12.36 -19.90 11.16
N GLN A 394 -11.90 -18.72 10.75
CA GLN A 394 -10.46 -18.45 10.62
C GLN A 394 -9.79 -18.43 12.01
N PRO A 395 -8.45 -18.51 12.11
CA PRO A 395 -7.77 -18.45 13.41
C PRO A 395 -7.99 -17.11 14.13
N PRO A 396 -8.00 -17.08 15.48
CA PRO A 396 -8.13 -15.83 16.23
C PRO A 396 -7.07 -14.78 15.85
N ASN A 397 -7.43 -13.49 15.95
CA ASN A 397 -6.53 -12.36 15.69
C ASN A 397 -5.82 -12.36 14.32
N SER A 398 -6.46 -12.92 13.28
CA SER A 398 -5.84 -13.19 11.97
C SER A 398 -6.53 -12.49 10.78
N PRO A 399 -6.59 -11.15 10.72
CA PRO A 399 -7.17 -10.42 9.58
C PRO A 399 -6.37 -10.63 8.26
N ASP A 400 -5.11 -11.05 8.37
CA ASP A 400 -4.26 -11.45 7.25
C ASP A 400 -4.62 -12.83 6.67
N LEU A 401 -5.59 -13.53 7.26
CA LEU A 401 -6.19 -14.78 6.75
C LEU A 401 -7.62 -14.59 6.20
N ASN A 402 -8.12 -13.34 6.11
CA ASN A 402 -9.36 -13.01 5.42
C ASN A 402 -9.10 -12.29 4.09
N VAL A 403 -9.66 -12.79 2.99
CA VAL A 403 -9.57 -12.13 1.67
C VAL A 403 -10.23 -10.74 1.66
N LEU A 404 -11.24 -10.53 2.52
CA LEU A 404 -11.99 -9.29 2.59
C LEU A 404 -11.15 -8.15 3.19
N ASP A 405 -10.46 -8.41 4.30
CA ASP A 405 -9.54 -7.47 4.95
C ASP A 405 -8.26 -7.20 4.16
N LEU A 406 -7.70 -8.24 3.52
CA LEU A 406 -6.41 -8.15 2.81
C LEU A 406 -6.40 -7.12 1.67
N GLY A 407 -7.55 -6.84 1.05
CA GLY A 407 -7.61 -5.89 -0.06
C GLY A 407 -9.00 -5.50 -0.54
N PHE A 408 -9.97 -6.43 -0.51
CA PHE A 408 -11.31 -6.19 -1.06
C PHE A 408 -11.96 -4.95 -0.45
N PHE A 409 -12.07 -4.91 0.88
CA PHE A 409 -12.71 -3.82 1.59
C PHE A 409 -12.03 -2.45 1.40
N ASN A 410 -10.71 -2.43 1.27
CA ASN A 410 -9.96 -1.19 1.00
C ASN A 410 -10.26 -0.69 -0.43
N ALA A 411 -10.45 -1.59 -1.40
CA ALA A 411 -10.86 -1.24 -2.75
C ALA A 411 -12.31 -0.74 -2.81
N ILE A 412 -13.28 -1.45 -2.21
CA ILE A 412 -14.68 -1.00 -2.15
C ILE A 412 -14.77 0.38 -1.48
N GLN A 413 -14.06 0.57 -0.36
CA GLN A 413 -14.03 1.86 0.33
C GLN A 413 -13.37 2.96 -0.52
N SER A 414 -12.36 2.64 -1.33
CA SER A 414 -11.75 3.62 -2.24
C SER A 414 -12.67 4.00 -3.41
N LEU A 415 -13.47 3.06 -3.93
CA LEU A 415 -14.45 3.32 -4.99
C LEU A 415 -15.64 4.14 -4.46
N GLN A 416 -16.23 3.70 -3.34
CA GLN A 416 -17.34 4.40 -2.68
C GLN A 416 -17.03 5.87 -2.37
N GLN A 417 -15.77 6.21 -2.09
CA GLN A 417 -15.33 7.56 -1.76
C GLN A 417 -15.11 8.50 -2.96
N GLN A 418 -15.23 7.98 -4.18
CA GLN A 418 -15.32 8.79 -5.39
C GLN A 418 -16.74 9.40 -5.53
N GLU A 419 -17.75 8.74 -4.95
CA GLU A 419 -19.13 9.23 -4.90
C GLU A 419 -19.35 10.26 -3.77
N ALA A 420 -20.07 11.33 -4.08
CA ALA A 420 -20.34 12.44 -3.17
C ALA A 420 -21.63 12.21 -2.35
N VAL A 421 -21.60 11.22 -1.46
CA VAL A 421 -22.77 10.83 -0.63
C VAL A 421 -23.04 11.80 0.52
N ASN A 422 -24.32 12.06 0.80
CA ASN A 422 -24.82 12.94 1.87
C ASN A 422 -25.91 12.29 2.74
N SER A 423 -26.53 11.20 2.27
CA SER A 423 -27.55 10.44 3.00
C SER A 423 -27.16 8.97 3.22
N ILE A 424 -27.96 8.25 4.02
CA ILE A 424 -27.75 6.82 4.28
C ILE A 424 -28.12 5.98 3.05
N ASP A 425 -29.19 6.35 2.34
CA ASP A 425 -29.61 5.68 1.11
C ASP A 425 -28.57 5.86 0.00
N GLU A 426 -28.06 7.08 -0.20
CA GLU A 426 -26.91 7.33 -1.10
C GLU A 426 -25.66 6.53 -0.72
N LEU A 427 -25.41 6.32 0.58
CA LEU A 427 -24.28 5.48 1.03
C LEU A 427 -24.52 4.00 0.70
N ILE A 428 -25.75 3.50 0.80
CA ILE A 428 -26.10 2.13 0.38
C ILE A 428 -25.86 1.98 -1.12
N ASP A 429 -26.41 2.89 -1.92
CA ASP A 429 -26.31 2.85 -3.37
C ASP A 429 -24.84 2.99 -3.85
N ALA A 430 -24.04 3.85 -3.21
CA ALA A 430 -22.62 3.99 -3.53
C ALA A 430 -21.77 2.78 -3.11
N VAL A 431 -22.10 2.10 -1.99
CA VAL A 431 -21.42 0.86 -1.59
C VAL A 431 -21.81 -0.30 -2.51
N GLN A 432 -23.09 -0.40 -2.88
CA GLN A 432 -23.58 -1.40 -3.83
C GLN A 432 -22.94 -1.21 -5.21
N LYS A 433 -22.96 0.01 -5.75
CA LYS A 433 -22.26 0.35 -7.00
C LYS A 433 -20.77 0.03 -6.91
N ALA A 434 -20.08 0.40 -5.84
CA ALA A 434 -18.66 0.09 -5.66
C ALA A 434 -18.37 -1.42 -5.64
N PHE A 435 -19.29 -2.23 -5.10
CA PHE A 435 -19.22 -3.69 -5.12
C PHE A 435 -19.44 -4.24 -6.53
N ASP A 436 -20.43 -3.72 -7.26
CA ASP A 436 -20.76 -4.15 -8.63
C ASP A 436 -19.69 -3.72 -9.66
N ASP A 437 -19.09 -2.55 -9.49
CA ASP A 437 -17.98 -2.03 -10.32
C ASP A 437 -16.62 -2.68 -9.99
N PHE A 438 -16.47 -3.34 -8.83
CA PHE A 438 -15.18 -3.93 -8.45
C PHE A 438 -14.79 -5.11 -9.37
N SER A 439 -13.59 -5.01 -9.94
CA SER A 439 -13.06 -5.96 -10.92
C SER A 439 -12.83 -7.35 -10.35
N CYS A 440 -13.38 -8.37 -11.01
CA CYS A 440 -13.16 -9.78 -10.70
C CYS A 440 -11.66 -10.14 -10.76
N GLN A 441 -10.90 -9.55 -11.68
CA GLN A 441 -9.44 -9.76 -11.77
C GLN A 441 -8.71 -9.21 -10.54
N GLN A 442 -9.15 -8.05 -10.02
CA GLN A 442 -8.59 -7.49 -8.79
C GLN A 442 -9.03 -8.28 -7.54
N SER A 443 -10.21 -8.90 -7.58
CA SER A 443 -10.66 -9.85 -6.56
C SER A 443 -9.76 -11.09 -6.50
N ASP A 444 -9.48 -11.75 -7.64
CA ASP A 444 -8.62 -12.94 -7.68
C ASP A 444 -7.20 -12.68 -7.13
N LYS A 445 -6.64 -11.51 -7.42
CA LYS A 445 -5.33 -11.09 -6.87
C LYS A 445 -5.31 -11.05 -5.33
N ASN A 446 -6.46 -10.92 -4.66
CA ASN A 446 -6.56 -11.00 -3.20
C ASN A 446 -6.43 -12.45 -2.69
N PHE A 447 -6.98 -13.44 -3.41
CA PHE A 447 -6.79 -14.87 -3.10
C PHE A 447 -5.31 -15.28 -3.29
N SER A 448 -4.67 -14.76 -4.33
CA SER A 448 -3.21 -14.86 -4.48
C SER A 448 -2.44 -14.19 -3.33
N THR A 449 -2.95 -13.07 -2.77
CA THR A 449 -2.38 -12.49 -1.54
C THR A 449 -2.51 -13.45 -0.36
N LEU A 450 -3.70 -14.02 -0.17
CA LEU A 450 -4.03 -14.89 0.96
C LEU A 450 -3.10 -16.11 1.01
N GLN A 451 -2.93 -16.80 -0.11
CA GLN A 451 -1.99 -17.92 -0.21
C GLN A 451 -0.53 -17.47 0.05
N SER A 452 -0.13 -16.28 -0.44
CA SER A 452 1.22 -15.74 -0.14
C SER A 452 1.42 -15.37 1.33
N CYS A 453 0.36 -14.94 2.03
CA CYS A 453 0.37 -14.72 3.48
C CYS A 453 0.52 -16.06 4.21
N MET A 454 -0.24 -17.10 3.82
CA MET A 454 -0.12 -18.45 4.38
C MET A 454 1.31 -19.00 4.25
N ILE A 455 1.98 -18.82 3.10
CA ILE A 455 3.40 -19.19 2.92
C ILE A 455 4.30 -18.50 3.95
N GLU A 456 4.16 -17.18 4.12
CA GLU A 456 4.99 -16.45 5.09
C GLU A 456 4.70 -16.86 6.53
N ILE A 457 3.43 -17.07 6.88
CA ILE A 457 2.99 -17.56 8.20
C ILE A 457 3.65 -18.90 8.51
N THR A 458 3.65 -19.83 7.55
CA THR A 458 4.34 -21.13 7.66
C THR A 458 5.85 -20.94 7.90
N LYS A 459 6.53 -20.11 7.10
CA LYS A 459 7.98 -19.81 7.26
C LYS A 459 8.34 -19.26 8.64
N ILE A 460 7.48 -18.44 9.25
CA ILE A 460 7.76 -17.79 10.54
C ILE A 460 7.02 -18.43 11.73
N LYS A 461 6.67 -19.72 11.60
CA LYS A 461 6.04 -20.54 12.64
C LYS A 461 4.79 -19.87 13.26
N GLY A 462 3.87 -19.41 12.41
CA GLY A 462 2.56 -18.91 12.83
C GLY A 462 2.51 -17.42 13.21
N SER A 463 3.66 -16.76 13.34
CA SER A 463 3.73 -15.33 13.69
C SER A 463 3.09 -14.42 12.63
N ASN A 464 2.90 -13.14 12.97
CA ASN A 464 2.48 -12.09 12.03
C ASN A 464 3.61 -11.11 11.69
N LYS A 465 4.86 -11.39 12.09
CA LYS A 465 6.05 -10.54 11.90
C LYS A 465 6.66 -10.60 10.48
N TYR A 466 5.82 -10.56 9.44
CA TYR A 466 6.22 -10.50 8.04
C TYR A 466 5.68 -9.24 7.34
N LYS A 467 6.14 -8.99 6.10
CA LYS A 467 5.53 -8.03 5.18
C LYS A 467 4.79 -8.83 4.10
N ILE A 468 3.60 -8.39 3.71
CA ILE A 468 2.82 -9.05 2.65
C ILE A 468 3.69 -9.13 1.36
N PRO A 469 3.91 -10.33 0.79
CA PRO A 469 4.78 -10.49 -0.38
C PRO A 469 4.28 -9.72 -1.62
N HIS A 470 5.18 -9.01 -2.29
CA HIS A 470 4.87 -8.34 -3.55
C HIS A 470 5.15 -9.24 -4.76
N MET A 471 4.11 -9.93 -5.24
CA MET A 471 4.23 -10.94 -6.30
C MET A 471 4.22 -10.40 -7.74
N LYS A 472 4.26 -9.07 -7.98
CA LYS A 472 4.13 -8.46 -9.32
C LYS A 472 2.89 -8.98 -10.10
N LYS A 473 1.75 -9.12 -9.42
CA LYS A 473 0.56 -9.82 -9.91
C LYS A 473 0.03 -9.27 -11.23
N ASP A 474 0.12 -7.96 -11.45
CA ASP A 474 -0.32 -7.32 -12.70
C ASP A 474 0.53 -7.78 -13.90
N MET A 475 1.84 -7.93 -13.72
CA MET A 475 2.75 -8.48 -14.73
C MET A 475 2.39 -9.94 -15.04
N MET A 476 2.16 -10.76 -14.00
CA MET A 476 1.76 -12.16 -14.17
C MET A 476 0.39 -12.28 -14.87
N TYR A 477 -0.57 -11.44 -14.53
CA TYR A 477 -1.91 -11.42 -15.13
C TYR A 477 -1.84 -11.06 -16.62
N ASN A 478 -1.08 -10.02 -16.97
CA ASN A 478 -0.84 -9.61 -18.36
C ASN A 478 -0.13 -10.70 -19.18
N GLN A 479 0.74 -11.48 -18.55
CA GLN A 479 1.40 -12.64 -19.17
C GLN A 479 0.49 -13.88 -19.24
N GLY A 480 -0.66 -13.89 -18.57
CA GLY A 480 -1.53 -15.07 -18.45
C GLY A 480 -1.01 -16.16 -17.50
N CYS A 481 -0.03 -15.84 -16.67
CA CYS A 481 0.71 -16.79 -15.84
C CYS A 481 0.45 -16.64 -14.33
N ILE A 482 -0.64 -15.98 -13.92
CA ILE A 482 -0.99 -15.93 -12.48
C ILE A 482 -1.54 -17.30 -12.05
N PRO A 483 -0.91 -18.00 -11.09
CA PRO A 483 -1.33 -19.34 -10.72
C PRO A 483 -2.57 -19.29 -9.81
N THR A 484 -3.55 -20.16 -10.07
CA THR A 484 -4.70 -20.34 -9.18
C THR A 484 -4.27 -20.89 -7.82
N GLN A 485 -3.26 -21.75 -7.79
CA GLN A 485 -2.73 -22.38 -6.58
C GLN A 485 -1.23 -22.14 -6.47
N LEU A 486 -0.78 -21.52 -5.38
CA LEU A 486 0.64 -21.42 -5.06
C LEU A 486 1.17 -22.74 -4.50
N SER A 487 2.38 -23.09 -4.94
CA SER A 487 3.17 -24.19 -4.39
C SER A 487 3.92 -23.75 -3.12
N CYS A 488 4.03 -24.65 -2.17
CA CYS A 488 4.84 -24.56 -0.96
C CYS A 488 6.06 -25.48 -1.08
N ASP A 489 7.13 -25.11 -0.37
CA ASP A 489 8.32 -25.97 -0.24
C ASP A 489 7.97 -27.22 0.61
N SER A 490 8.21 -28.41 0.07
CA SER A 490 7.95 -29.69 0.75
C SER A 490 8.74 -29.85 2.05
N LEU A 491 9.98 -29.34 2.10
CA LEU A 491 10.79 -29.38 3.32
C LEU A 491 10.17 -28.49 4.40
N LEU A 492 9.70 -27.29 4.03
CA LEU A 492 9.02 -26.40 4.96
C LEU A 492 7.71 -27.00 5.50
N ILE A 493 6.93 -27.69 4.67
CA ILE A 493 5.70 -28.37 5.13
C ILE A 493 6.03 -29.54 6.06
N GLN A 494 7.12 -30.28 5.80
CA GLN A 494 7.59 -31.32 6.70
C GLN A 494 8.04 -30.73 8.05
N GLU A 495 8.92 -29.73 8.05
CA GLU A 495 9.40 -29.03 9.26
C GLU A 495 8.24 -28.50 10.12
N VAL A 496 7.20 -27.94 9.48
CA VAL A 496 6.01 -27.44 10.19
C VAL A 496 5.13 -28.58 10.70
N THR A 497 5.06 -29.71 10.01
CA THR A 497 4.32 -30.88 10.48
C THR A 497 4.99 -31.51 11.70
N GLU A 498 6.32 -31.66 11.68
CA GLU A 498 7.12 -32.13 12.83
C GLU A 498 7.04 -31.14 14.01
N TYR A 499 7.08 -29.83 13.74
CA TYR A 499 6.91 -28.80 14.77
C TYR A 499 5.51 -28.84 15.39
N LEU A 500 4.45 -29.05 14.60
CA LEU A 500 3.08 -29.16 15.13
C LEU A 500 2.89 -30.41 16.01
N GLN A 501 3.48 -31.54 15.62
CA GLN A 501 3.43 -32.79 16.40
C GLN A 501 3.99 -32.60 17.82
N SER A 502 5.04 -31.79 18.01
CA SER A 502 5.60 -31.50 19.33
C SER A 502 4.69 -30.70 20.30
N PHE A 503 3.47 -30.33 19.88
CA PHE A 503 2.43 -29.73 20.73
C PHE A 503 1.15 -30.59 20.81
N ASP A 504 1.12 -31.74 20.15
CA ASP A 504 0.03 -32.71 20.21
C ASP A 504 0.35 -33.89 21.16
N ASP A 505 1.61 -34.01 21.61
CA ASP A 505 2.13 -34.87 22.69
C ASP A 505 2.05 -34.21 24.09
#